data_AF-R7JCS7-F1
#
_entry.id   AF-R7JCS7-F1
#
_cell.length_a   1.000
_cell.length_b   1.000
_cell.length_c   1.000
_cell.angle_alpha   90.00
_cell.angle_beta   90.00
_cell.angle_gamma   90.00
#
_symmetry.space_group_name_H-M   'P 1'
#
loop_
_entity.id
_entity.type
_entity.pdbx_description
1 polymer ?
#
loop_
_entity_poly.entity_id
_entity_poly.type
_entity_poly.pdbx_seq_one_letter_code
_entity_poly.pdbx_strand_id
1 'polypeptide(L)'
;MGFLSGAYGKLMAGKLVRQLQHQQTSIQSRLNRVTKQAGEMEKYFNRMERNMKSQMQSQMQYSMYGLMGGMGLMGQTGLFGMSGQGMQMDQYQAYLQNSQYIQQQFAMAQNVWQDQFEMMREAQLEPLHDLEDSLQTELDNIKSRLELAKEQYKAKQDEEKDGAKNMAPDYTGQGG
;
A
#
# COMPACT_ATOMS: atom_id res chain seq x y z
N MET A 1 -0.83 -3.65 56.53
CA MET A 1 -0.03 -2.86 55.57
C MET A 1 -0.35 -3.10 54.09
N GLY A 2 -1.05 -4.18 53.70
CA GLY A 2 -1.26 -4.54 52.27
C GLY A 2 -2.19 -3.63 51.45
N PHE A 3 -3.22 -3.03 52.05
CA PHE A 3 -4.22 -2.21 51.33
C PHE A 3 -3.64 -0.94 50.69
N LEU A 4 -2.84 -0.16 51.43
CA LEU A 4 -2.20 1.06 50.91
C LEU A 4 -1.16 0.75 49.81
N SER A 5 -0.44 -0.36 49.94
CA SER A 5 0.48 -0.87 48.92
C SER A 5 -0.27 -1.30 47.65
N GLY A 6 -1.42 -1.95 47.79
CA GLY A 6 -2.29 -2.36 46.68
C GLY A 6 -2.89 -1.16 45.93
N ALA A 7 -3.39 -0.16 46.66
CA ALA A 7 -3.96 1.06 46.08
C ALA A 7 -2.92 1.86 45.26
N TYR A 8 -1.70 2.03 45.78
CA TYR A 8 -0.60 2.67 45.04
C TYR A 8 -0.21 1.85 43.80
N GLY A 9 -0.07 0.52 43.95
CA GLY A 9 0.24 -0.38 42.84
C GLY A 9 -0.79 -0.33 41.71
N LYS A 10 -2.09 -0.30 42.05
CA LYS A 10 -3.19 -0.15 41.11
C LYS A 10 -3.16 1.19 40.38
N LEU A 11 -2.90 2.29 41.08
CA LEU A 11 -2.79 3.62 40.44
C LEU A 11 -1.64 3.67 39.42
N MET A 12 -0.47 3.14 39.79
CA MET A 12 0.70 3.10 38.90
C MET A 12 0.47 2.18 37.71
N ALA A 13 -0.09 0.98 37.92
CA ALA A 13 -0.45 0.07 36.85
C ALA A 13 -1.54 0.67 35.92
N GLY A 14 -2.53 1.38 36.47
CA GLY A 14 -3.57 2.04 35.69
C GLY A 14 -3.06 3.24 34.88
N LYS A 15 -2.03 3.94 35.36
CA LYS A 15 -1.32 4.97 34.58
C LYS A 15 -0.58 4.34 33.41
N LEU A 16 0.13 3.23 33.64
CA LEU A 16 0.85 2.50 32.60
C LEU A 16 -0.09 1.99 31.50
N VAL A 17 -1.23 1.37 31.88
CA VAL A 17 -2.26 0.91 30.92
C VAL A 17 -2.73 2.07 30.04
N ARG A 18 -3.06 3.23 30.62
CA ARG A 18 -3.51 4.40 29.85
C ARG A 18 -2.43 4.92 28.91
N GLN A 19 -1.17 5.00 29.36
CA GLN A 19 -0.06 5.42 28.52
C GLN A 19 0.12 4.49 27.32
N LEU A 20 0.08 3.17 27.55
CA LEU A 20 0.19 2.17 26.49
C LEU A 20 -1.01 2.23 25.52
N GLN A 21 -2.23 2.48 26.02
CA GLN A 21 -3.41 2.70 25.15
C GLN A 21 -3.26 3.94 24.27
N HIS A 22 -2.73 5.04 24.80
CA HIS A 22 -2.47 6.24 24.00
C HIS A 22 -1.42 5.98 22.92
N GLN A 23 -0.34 5.26 23.26
CA GLN A 23 0.68 4.84 22.30
C GLN A 23 0.08 3.94 21.20
N GLN A 24 -0.74 2.95 21.59
CA GLN A 24 -1.42 2.05 20.67
C GLN A 24 -2.26 2.83 19.64
N THR A 25 -3.11 3.75 20.10
CA THR A 25 -3.96 4.57 19.22
C THR A 25 -3.14 5.47 18.30
N SER A 26 -2.04 6.04 18.81
CA SER A 26 -1.14 6.87 18.02
C SER A 26 -0.48 6.09 16.89
N ILE A 27 0.10 4.92 17.20
CA ILE A 27 0.74 4.03 16.22
C ILE A 27 -0.28 3.52 15.21
N GLN A 28 -1.45 3.06 15.65
CA GLN A 28 -2.53 2.63 14.76
C GLN A 28 -2.96 3.75 13.79
N SER A 29 -3.02 5.00 14.26
CA SER A 29 -3.35 6.14 13.39
C SER A 29 -2.26 6.38 12.34
N ARG A 30 -0.98 6.27 12.72
CA ARG A 30 0.16 6.39 11.79
C ARG A 30 0.14 5.26 10.77
N LEU A 31 -0.06 4.02 11.21
CA LEU A 31 -0.17 2.84 10.35
C LEU A 31 -1.26 3.04 9.30
N ASN A 32 -2.48 3.40 9.74
CA ASN A 32 -3.60 3.65 8.83
C ASN A 32 -3.32 4.75 7.78
N ARG A 33 -2.51 5.75 8.11
CA ARG A 33 -2.12 6.80 7.15
C ARG A 33 -1.11 6.26 6.13
N VAL A 34 -0.11 5.52 6.58
CA VAL A 34 0.93 4.95 5.73
C VAL A 34 0.33 3.91 4.78
N THR A 35 -0.48 2.97 5.28
CA THR A 35 -1.19 1.98 4.44
C THR A 35 -2.07 2.66 3.39
N LYS A 36 -2.78 3.75 3.75
CA LYS A 36 -3.56 4.53 2.77
C LYS A 36 -2.68 5.20 1.73
N GLN A 37 -1.58 5.82 2.15
CA GLN A 37 -0.64 6.46 1.25
C GLN A 37 -0.01 5.46 0.27
N ALA A 38 0.42 4.29 0.77
CA ALA A 38 0.93 3.21 -0.06
C ALA A 38 -0.12 2.74 -1.08
N GLY A 39 -1.34 2.45 -0.64
CA GLY A 39 -2.43 2.02 -1.53
C GLY A 39 -2.89 3.10 -2.52
N GLU A 40 -2.85 4.38 -2.16
CA GLU A 40 -3.12 5.49 -3.10
C GLU A 40 -2.02 5.60 -4.16
N MET A 41 -0.76 5.43 -3.75
CA MET A 41 0.38 5.52 -4.65
C MET A 41 0.47 4.31 -5.59
N GLU A 42 0.13 3.10 -5.12
CA GLU A 42 -0.07 1.94 -5.99
C GLU A 42 -1.14 2.19 -7.05
N LYS A 43 -2.30 2.74 -6.65
CA LYS A 43 -3.35 3.11 -7.60
C LYS A 43 -2.89 4.18 -8.58
N TYR A 44 -2.06 5.13 -8.14
CA TYR A 44 -1.47 6.13 -9.00
C TYR A 44 -0.55 5.52 -10.04
N PHE A 45 0.39 4.66 -9.63
CA PHE A 45 1.27 3.95 -10.56
C PHE A 45 0.51 3.05 -11.53
N ASN A 46 -0.48 2.29 -11.06
CA ASN A 46 -1.34 1.48 -11.92
C ASN A 46 -2.11 2.32 -12.96
N ARG A 47 -2.57 3.52 -12.60
CA ARG A 47 -3.21 4.44 -13.55
C ARG A 47 -2.20 5.00 -14.53
N MET A 48 -1.01 5.37 -14.07
CA MET A 48 0.04 5.91 -14.91
C MET A 48 0.53 4.87 -15.93
N GLU A 49 0.79 3.63 -15.49
CA GLU A 49 1.17 2.51 -16.35
C GLU A 49 0.12 2.26 -17.44
N ARG A 50 -1.17 2.20 -17.06
CA ARG A 50 -2.27 2.04 -18.03
C ARG A 50 -2.36 3.19 -19.02
N ASN A 51 -2.22 4.42 -18.55
CA ASN A 51 -2.26 5.60 -19.40
C ASN A 51 -1.07 5.62 -20.38
N MET A 52 0.13 5.31 -19.88
CA MET A 52 1.35 5.23 -20.69
C MET A 52 1.22 4.12 -21.74
N LYS A 53 0.73 2.93 -21.36
CA LYS A 53 0.48 1.82 -22.30
C LYS A 53 -0.50 2.22 -23.40
N SER A 54 -1.56 2.95 -23.06
CA SER A 54 -2.51 3.48 -24.03
C SER A 54 -1.87 4.52 -24.97
N GLN A 55 -1.04 5.42 -24.43
CA GLN A 55 -0.29 6.39 -25.23
C GLN A 55 0.71 5.72 -26.16
N MET A 56 1.43 4.69 -25.69
CA MET A 56 2.35 3.91 -26.52
C MET A 56 1.62 3.16 -27.64
N GLN A 57 0.50 2.50 -27.34
CA GLN A 57 -0.31 1.87 -28.38
C GLN A 57 -0.82 2.88 -29.40
N SER A 58 -1.24 4.07 -28.95
CA SER A 58 -1.65 5.15 -29.85
C SER A 58 -0.47 5.63 -30.71
N GLN A 59 0.71 5.85 -30.15
CA GLN A 59 1.92 6.23 -30.90
C GLN A 59 2.33 5.15 -31.91
N MET A 60 2.24 3.87 -31.54
CA MET A 60 2.48 2.75 -32.44
C MET A 60 1.49 2.78 -33.60
N GLN A 61 0.20 2.97 -33.30
CA GLN A 61 -0.84 3.06 -34.30
C GLN A 61 -0.62 4.26 -35.22
N TYR A 62 -0.31 5.44 -34.70
CA TYR A 62 0.04 6.62 -35.50
C TYR A 62 1.29 6.42 -36.35
N SER A 63 2.33 5.77 -35.82
CA SER A 63 3.55 5.46 -36.58
C SER A 63 3.27 4.48 -37.71
N MET A 64 2.42 3.47 -37.46
CA MET A 64 1.97 2.51 -38.47
C MET A 64 1.12 3.20 -39.56
N TYR A 65 0.20 4.09 -39.17
CA TYR A 65 -0.61 4.88 -40.09
C TYR A 65 0.21 5.91 -40.86
N GLY A 66 1.21 6.52 -40.24
CA GLY A 66 2.15 7.45 -40.89
C GLY A 66 3.03 6.74 -41.92
N LEU A 67 3.46 5.50 -41.62
CA LEU A 67 4.17 4.67 -42.58
C LEU A 67 3.26 4.26 -43.75
N MET A 68 1.99 3.95 -43.48
CA MET A 68 0.98 3.68 -44.52
C MET A 68 0.66 4.94 -45.36
N GLY A 69 0.56 6.11 -44.74
CA GLY A 69 0.33 7.40 -45.41
C GLY A 69 1.52 7.88 -46.24
N GLY A 70 2.73 7.73 -45.72
CA GLY A 70 3.99 8.06 -46.41
C GLY A 70 4.32 7.12 -47.58
N MET A 71 3.77 5.90 -47.58
CA MET A 71 3.82 4.97 -48.71
C MET A 71 2.71 5.19 -49.75
N GLY A 72 1.85 6.21 -49.59
CA GLY A 72 0.75 6.49 -50.53
C GLY A 72 -0.45 5.53 -50.42
N LEU A 73 -0.47 4.60 -49.46
CA LEU A 73 -1.59 3.67 -49.25
C LEU A 73 -2.88 4.37 -48.75
N MET A 74 -2.76 5.55 -48.13
CA MET A 74 -3.91 6.37 -47.70
C MET A 74 -4.45 7.29 -48.81
N GLY A 75 -4.04 7.10 -50.06
CA GLY A 75 -4.67 7.72 -51.24
C GLY A 75 -5.67 6.82 -51.96
N GLN A 76 -5.76 5.52 -51.58
CA GLN A 76 -6.45 4.51 -52.40
C GLN A 76 -7.71 3.90 -51.77
N THR A 77 -8.10 4.31 -50.57
CA THR A 77 -9.31 3.74 -49.90
C THR A 77 -10.42 4.76 -49.64
N GLY A 78 -10.29 5.98 -50.15
CA GLY A 78 -11.35 7.00 -50.12
C GLY A 78 -11.68 7.50 -51.52
N LEU A 79 -12.89 7.17 -52.01
CA LEU A 79 -13.58 7.69 -53.19
C LEU A 79 -13.12 7.21 -54.58
N PHE A 80 -13.89 6.25 -55.10
CA PHE A 80 -14.45 6.25 -56.45
C PHE A 80 -13.49 6.61 -57.61
N GLY A 81 -12.77 5.61 -58.11
CA GLY A 81 -12.24 5.60 -59.47
C GLY A 81 -10.76 5.93 -59.61
N MET A 82 -9.93 4.89 -59.69
CA MET A 82 -8.87 4.77 -60.69
C MET A 82 -8.22 3.38 -60.61
N SER A 83 -8.45 2.62 -61.69
CA SER A 83 -7.55 1.63 -62.31
C SER A 83 -6.72 0.71 -61.39
N GLY A 84 -6.96 -0.60 -61.53
CA GLY A 84 -6.12 -1.65 -60.97
C GLY A 84 -4.71 -1.68 -61.56
N GLN A 85 -3.83 -0.82 -61.06
CA GLN A 85 -2.40 -0.86 -61.30
C GLN A 85 -1.66 -0.90 -59.96
N GLY A 86 -1.30 -2.13 -59.59
CA GLY A 86 -0.09 -2.50 -58.86
C GLY A 86 0.29 -1.68 -57.63
N MET A 87 -0.09 -2.17 -56.45
CA MET A 87 0.93 -2.21 -55.39
C MET A 87 2.11 -3.01 -55.95
N GLN A 88 3.23 -2.34 -56.24
CA GLN A 88 4.46 -3.01 -56.64
C GLN A 88 4.84 -3.94 -55.47
N MET A 89 5.07 -5.24 -55.75
CA MET A 89 5.37 -6.24 -54.70
C MET A 89 6.49 -5.79 -53.74
N ASP A 90 7.46 -5.02 -54.24
CA ASP A 90 8.55 -4.42 -53.47
C ASP A 90 8.07 -3.39 -52.42
N GLN A 91 7.04 -2.61 -52.72
CA GLN A 91 6.44 -1.66 -51.78
C GLN A 91 5.65 -2.39 -50.69
N TYR A 92 4.96 -3.48 -51.03
CA TYR A 92 4.29 -4.30 -50.02
C TYR A 92 5.28 -5.03 -49.09
N GLN A 93 6.39 -5.54 -49.65
CA GLN A 93 7.47 -6.15 -48.88
C GLN A 93 8.19 -5.13 -47.97
N ALA A 94 8.47 -3.93 -48.46
CA ALA A 94 9.04 -2.86 -47.66
C ALA A 94 8.11 -2.40 -46.52
N TYR A 95 6.79 -2.37 -46.74
CA TYR A 95 5.81 -2.12 -45.68
C TYR A 95 5.85 -3.21 -44.60
N LEU A 96 5.83 -4.48 -44.98
CA LEU A 96 5.88 -5.61 -44.05
C LEU A 96 7.16 -5.61 -43.22
N GLN A 97 8.30 -5.35 -43.86
CA GLN A 97 9.60 -5.28 -43.18
C GLN A 97 9.68 -4.10 -42.22
N ASN A 98 9.20 -2.91 -42.62
CA ASN A 98 9.16 -1.74 -41.74
C ASN A 98 8.13 -1.89 -40.61
N SER A 99 6.99 -2.52 -40.85
CA SER A 99 5.97 -2.79 -39.83
C SER A 99 6.53 -3.72 -38.73
N GLN A 100 7.24 -4.78 -39.13
CA GLN A 100 7.95 -5.67 -38.21
C GLN A 100 9.03 -4.91 -37.42
N TYR A 101 9.82 -4.07 -38.09
CA TYR A 101 10.86 -3.26 -37.44
C TYR A 101 10.28 -2.27 -36.41
N ILE A 102 9.18 -1.60 -36.75
CA ILE A 102 8.44 -0.73 -35.82
C ILE A 102 7.93 -1.55 -34.63
N GLN A 103 7.27 -2.68 -34.86
CA GLN A 103 6.81 -3.54 -33.75
C GLN A 103 7.97 -3.96 -32.83
N GLN A 104 9.12 -4.32 -33.39
CA GLN A 104 10.28 -4.75 -32.62
C GLN A 104 10.89 -3.60 -31.78
N GLN A 105 11.01 -2.41 -32.37
CA GLN A 105 11.42 -1.18 -31.66
C GLN A 105 10.46 -0.84 -30.52
N PHE A 106 9.15 -0.95 -30.75
CA PHE A 106 8.12 -0.71 -29.72
C PHE A 106 8.15 -1.79 -28.63
N ALA A 107 8.41 -3.05 -28.95
CA ALA A 107 8.57 -4.12 -27.97
C ALA A 107 9.81 -3.90 -27.09
N MET A 108 10.94 -3.47 -27.67
CA MET A 108 12.11 -3.05 -26.89
C MET A 108 11.81 -1.86 -25.99
N ALA A 109 11.15 -0.83 -26.51
CA ALA A 109 10.74 0.32 -25.73
C ALA A 109 9.82 -0.10 -24.57
N GLN A 110 8.86 -0.99 -24.82
CA GLN A 110 7.94 -1.47 -23.80
C GLN A 110 8.66 -2.11 -22.61
N ASN A 111 9.69 -2.93 -22.85
CA ASN A 111 10.48 -3.54 -21.78
C ASN A 111 11.25 -2.49 -20.96
N VAL A 112 11.95 -1.55 -21.64
CA VAL A 112 12.68 -0.47 -20.96
C VAL A 112 11.75 0.39 -20.11
N TRP A 113 10.54 0.67 -20.59
CA TRP A 113 9.56 1.42 -19.83
C TRP A 113 9.01 0.63 -18.65
N GLN A 114 8.75 -0.66 -18.80
CA GLN A 114 8.32 -1.51 -17.68
C GLN A 114 9.37 -1.53 -16.57
N ASP A 115 10.63 -1.75 -16.91
CA ASP A 115 11.74 -1.74 -15.93
C ASP A 115 11.85 -0.38 -15.22
N GLN A 116 11.71 0.73 -15.97
CA GLN A 116 11.78 2.07 -15.39
C GLN A 116 10.57 2.37 -14.46
N PHE A 117 9.40 1.88 -14.82
CA PHE A 117 8.19 1.98 -13.99
C PHE A 117 8.30 1.14 -12.72
N GLU A 118 8.82 -0.08 -12.82
CA GLU A 118 9.07 -0.96 -11.68
C GLU A 118 10.08 -0.32 -10.72
N MET A 119 11.21 0.19 -11.21
CA MET A 119 12.18 0.91 -10.39
C MET A 119 11.58 2.14 -9.69
N MET A 120 10.78 2.94 -10.41
CA MET A 120 10.15 4.13 -9.84
C MET A 120 9.07 3.76 -8.82
N ARG A 121 8.32 2.69 -9.09
CA ARG A 121 7.31 2.15 -8.19
C ARG A 121 7.95 1.66 -6.90
N GLU A 122 9.01 0.86 -7.01
CA GLU A 122 9.77 0.30 -5.90
C GLU A 122 10.37 1.43 -5.07
N ALA A 123 11.13 2.35 -5.68
CA ALA A 123 11.79 3.45 -4.98
C ALA A 123 10.85 4.35 -4.15
N GLN A 124 9.58 4.46 -4.55
CA GLN A 124 8.60 5.25 -3.81
C GLN A 124 7.76 4.42 -2.83
N LEU A 125 7.40 3.17 -3.18
CA LEU A 125 6.56 2.32 -2.33
C LEU A 125 7.35 1.59 -1.25
N GLU A 126 8.56 1.13 -1.53
CA GLU A 126 9.43 0.42 -0.60
C GLU A 126 9.57 1.16 0.75
N PRO A 127 9.91 2.47 0.82
CA PRO A 127 10.00 3.17 2.10
C PRO A 127 8.66 3.28 2.85
N LEU A 128 7.52 3.20 2.16
CA LEU A 128 6.21 3.18 2.80
C LEU A 128 5.88 1.80 3.36
N HIS A 129 6.23 0.73 2.63
CA HIS A 129 6.09 -0.65 3.09
C HIS A 129 6.99 -0.94 4.28
N ASP A 130 8.26 -0.51 4.24
CA ASP A 130 9.19 -0.62 5.39
C ASP A 130 8.65 0.10 6.62
N LEU A 131 8.06 1.29 6.42
CA LEU A 131 7.44 2.04 7.49
C LEU A 131 6.19 1.33 8.02
N GLU A 132 5.36 0.74 7.15
CA GLU A 132 4.20 -0.07 7.53
C GLU A 132 4.61 -1.26 8.39
N ASP A 133 5.62 -2.02 7.97
CA ASP A 133 6.14 -3.18 8.72
C ASP A 133 6.72 -2.78 10.08
N SER A 134 7.46 -1.65 10.12
CA SER A 134 8.00 -1.13 11.37
C SER A 134 6.90 -0.71 12.35
N LEU A 135 5.86 -0.02 11.87
CA LEU A 135 4.73 0.42 12.67
C LEU A 135 3.88 -0.75 13.12
N GLN A 136 3.71 -1.77 12.29
CA GLN A 136 3.01 -3.01 12.63
C GLN A 136 3.75 -3.76 13.75
N THR A 137 5.08 -3.88 13.63
CA THR A 137 5.93 -4.44 14.69
C THR A 137 5.85 -3.64 15.99
N GLU A 138 5.88 -2.31 15.92
CA GLU A 138 5.73 -1.44 17.09
C GLU A 138 4.35 -1.61 17.75
N LEU A 139 3.29 -1.72 16.93
CA LEU A 139 1.92 -1.92 17.38
C LEU A 139 1.77 -3.25 18.12
N ASP A 140 2.33 -4.33 17.60
CA ASP A 140 2.21 -5.65 18.21
C ASP A 140 3.00 -5.74 19.52
N ASN A 141 4.17 -5.09 19.59
CA ASN A 141 4.91 -4.92 20.84
C ASN A 141 4.09 -4.12 21.89
N ILE A 142 3.45 -3.03 21.50
CA ILE A 142 2.60 -2.23 22.40
C ILE A 142 1.37 -3.03 22.86
N LYS A 143 0.73 -3.80 21.97
CA LYS A 143 -0.40 -4.67 22.32
C LYS A 143 0.00 -5.70 23.36
N SER A 144 1.13 -6.39 23.15
CA SER A 144 1.66 -7.36 24.11
C SER A 144 1.94 -6.73 25.48
N ARG A 145 2.62 -5.57 25.50
CA ARG A 145 2.88 -4.82 26.74
C ARG A 145 1.58 -4.37 27.42
N LEU A 146 0.57 -3.98 26.64
CA LEU A 146 -0.72 -3.54 27.16
C LEU A 146 -1.50 -4.71 27.78
N GLU A 147 -1.44 -5.91 27.20
CA GLU A 147 -2.05 -7.11 27.78
C GLU A 147 -1.43 -7.45 29.13
N LEU A 148 -0.10 -7.52 29.19
CA LEU A 148 0.62 -7.75 30.45
C LEU A 148 0.29 -6.68 31.50
N ALA A 149 0.25 -5.40 31.09
CA ALA A 149 -0.09 -4.30 32.01
C ALA A 149 -1.54 -4.38 32.51
N LYS A 150 -2.49 -4.84 31.68
CA LYS A 150 -3.89 -5.06 32.09
C LYS A 150 -4.01 -6.21 33.08
N GLU A 151 -3.28 -7.30 32.88
CA GLU A 151 -3.24 -8.42 33.81
C GLU A 151 -2.66 -8.00 35.17
N GLN A 152 -1.54 -7.26 35.16
CA GLN A 152 -0.95 -6.72 36.37
C GLN A 152 -1.90 -5.75 37.09
N TYR A 153 -2.58 -4.86 36.34
CA TYR A 153 -3.58 -3.97 36.91
C TYR A 153 -4.73 -4.74 37.57
N LYS A 154 -5.21 -5.81 36.94
CA LYS A 154 -6.27 -6.67 37.48
C LYS A 154 -5.80 -7.40 38.74
N ALA A 155 -4.60 -7.97 38.73
CA ALA A 155 -4.01 -8.61 39.90
C ALA A 155 -3.88 -7.62 41.08
N LYS A 156 -3.43 -6.39 40.83
CA LYS A 156 -3.38 -5.33 41.87
C LYS A 156 -4.74 -4.88 42.36
N GLN A 157 -5.76 -4.89 41.49
CA GLN A 157 -7.13 -4.62 41.87
C GLN A 157 -7.70 -5.72 42.78
N ASP A 158 -7.36 -6.98 42.54
CA ASP A 158 -7.82 -8.10 43.36
C ASP A 158 -7.06 -8.17 44.69
N GLU A 159 -5.74 -7.92 44.71
CA GLU A 159 -4.95 -7.74 45.95
C GLU A 159 -5.51 -6.62 46.84
N GLU A 160 -5.92 -5.49 46.26
CA GLU A 160 -6.54 -4.38 46.99
C GLU A 160 -7.89 -4.81 47.60
N LYS A 161 -8.74 -5.50 46.83
CA LYS A 161 -10.05 -5.98 47.32
C LYS A 161 -9.90 -6.99 48.46
N ASP A 162 -8.96 -7.90 48.37
CA ASP A 162 -8.72 -8.90 49.41
C ASP A 162 -8.08 -8.27 50.64
N GLY A 163 -7.16 -7.31 50.44
CA GLY A 163 -6.64 -6.47 51.51
C GLY A 163 -7.72 -5.62 52.20
N ALA A 164 -8.71 -5.13 51.46
CA ALA A 164 -9.85 -4.38 51.99
C ALA A 164 -10.80 -5.27 52.79
N LYS A 165 -11.10 -6.48 52.31
CA LYS A 165 -11.92 -7.46 53.05
C LYS A 165 -11.28 -7.85 54.37
N ASN A 166 -9.95 -8.05 54.39
CA ASN A 166 -9.20 -8.36 55.61
C ASN A 166 -9.00 -7.14 56.54
N MET A 167 -9.40 -5.93 56.11
CA MET A 167 -9.44 -4.73 56.94
C MET A 167 -10.85 -4.34 57.38
N ALA A 168 -11.89 -4.95 56.80
CA ALA A 168 -13.26 -4.74 57.25
C ALA A 168 -13.37 -5.33 58.66
N PRO A 169 -13.74 -4.52 59.69
CA PRO A 169 -13.92 -5.06 61.03
C PRO A 169 -15.04 -6.08 61.01
N ASP A 170 -14.80 -7.28 61.56
CA ASP A 170 -15.84 -8.28 61.79
C ASP A 170 -16.89 -7.68 62.73
N TYR A 171 -17.97 -7.16 62.15
CA TYR A 171 -19.15 -6.68 62.89
C TYR A 171 -20.01 -7.86 63.36
N THR A 172 -19.38 -8.94 63.84
CA THR A 172 -20.06 -10.07 64.47
C THR A 172 -19.41 -10.36 65.82
N GLY A 173 -19.97 -9.74 66.86
CA GLY A 173 -19.91 -10.28 68.21
C GLY A 173 -18.91 -9.65 69.18
N GLN A 174 -19.28 -8.50 69.75
CA GLN A 174 -18.98 -8.25 71.17
C GLN A 174 -20.10 -7.42 71.79
N GLY A 175 -21.00 -8.12 72.46
CA GLY A 175 -22.19 -7.62 73.13
C GLY A 175 -22.90 -8.80 73.80
N GLY A 176 -22.15 -9.52 74.63
CA GLY A 176 -22.70 -10.36 75.69
C GLY A 176 -22.76 -9.58 76.98
#